data_AF-A0AA36MW61-F1
#
_entry.id   AF-A0AA36MW61-F1
#
_cell.length_a   1.000
_cell.length_b   1.000
_cell.length_c   1.000
_cell.angle_alpha   90.00
_cell.angle_beta   90.00
_cell.angle_gamma   90.00
#
_symmetry.space_group_name_H-M   'P 1'
#
loop_
_entity.id
_entity.type
_entity.pdbx_description
1 polymer ?
#
loop_
_entity_poly.entity_id
_entity_poly.type
_entity_poly.pdbx_seq_one_letter_code
_entity_poly.pdbx_strand_id
1 'polypeptide(L)'
;MIGEGKASVAAVAQLARANLADFEAGAPASVAAFASLGNFGNCPQNEERDLHRWLSQLFSLKLSTYCVEAEVQVPNKTGLRKTAIPFLLPHEILHCLAIANVCQFARSMTGHRSSNEIVAFWRHCCKQVEWRDHPALTDETVPKERLIPIALHIDGAEFYSNSEYLVWSIGSIFVSGE
;
A
#
# COMPACT_ATOMS: atom_id res chain seq x y z
N MET A 1 -0.27 -8.64 2.36
CA MET A 1 -1.06 -9.46 1.43
C MET A 1 -1.04 -8.74 0.10
N ILE A 2 -0.15 -9.18 -0.78
CA ILE A 2 -0.11 -8.72 -2.17
C ILE A 2 -0.33 -10.01 -2.97
N GLY A 3 -1.45 -10.06 -3.67
CA GLY A 3 -1.91 -11.20 -4.44
C GLY A 3 -3.33 -10.90 -4.90
N GLU A 4 -3.66 -11.25 -6.14
CA GLU A 4 -4.96 -11.01 -6.80
C GLU A 4 -6.14 -11.77 -6.14
N GLY A 5 -5.93 -12.34 -4.95
CA GLY A 5 -6.90 -13.13 -4.22
C GLY A 5 -7.91 -12.26 -3.48
N LYS A 6 -9.19 -12.44 -3.82
CA LYS A 6 -10.38 -11.98 -3.08
C LYS A 6 -10.51 -12.64 -1.70
N ALA A 7 -9.45 -12.68 -0.91
CA ALA A 7 -9.48 -13.29 0.42
C ALA A 7 -10.12 -12.29 1.40
N SER A 8 -11.30 -12.62 1.91
CA SER A 8 -11.93 -11.85 3.00
C SER A 8 -11.05 -11.90 4.26
N VAL A 9 -11.18 -10.88 5.13
CA VAL A 9 -10.45 -10.86 6.42
C VAL A 9 -10.67 -12.16 7.19
N ALA A 10 -11.90 -12.69 7.15
CA ALA A 10 -12.25 -13.96 7.79
C ALA A 10 -11.51 -15.16 7.18
N ALA A 11 -11.42 -15.25 5.85
CA ALA A 11 -10.67 -16.32 5.19
C ALA A 11 -9.17 -16.27 5.55
N VAL A 12 -8.59 -15.07 5.59
CA VAL A 12 -7.19 -14.86 5.96
C VAL A 12 -6.95 -15.22 7.43
N ALA A 13 -7.81 -14.76 8.34
CA ALA A 13 -7.71 -15.07 9.76
C ALA A 13 -7.85 -16.57 10.02
N GLN A 14 -8.73 -17.26 9.28
CA GLN A 14 -8.87 -18.71 9.36
C GLN A 14 -7.62 -19.45 8.86
N LEU A 15 -7.07 -19.05 7.71
CA LEU A 15 -5.81 -19.61 7.20
C LEU A 15 -4.65 -19.36 8.17
N ALA A 16 -4.59 -18.18 8.78
CA ALA A 16 -3.58 -17.86 9.77
C ALA A 16 -3.70 -18.72 11.03
N ARG A 17 -4.93 -19.00 11.50
CA ARG A 17 -5.18 -19.92 12.62
C ARG A 17 -4.75 -21.35 12.29
N ALA A 18 -5.04 -21.83 11.09
CA ALA A 18 -4.58 -23.14 10.63
C ALA A 18 -3.04 -23.23 10.65
N ASN A 19 -2.36 -22.25 10.05
CA ASN A 19 -0.89 -22.18 10.11
C ASN A 19 -0.37 -22.10 11.55
N LEU A 20 -1.00 -21.30 12.42
CA LEU A 20 -0.58 -21.21 13.83
C LEU A 20 -0.74 -22.55 14.56
N ALA A 21 -1.76 -23.34 14.24
CA ALA A 21 -1.94 -24.68 14.81
C ALA A 21 -0.88 -25.66 14.30
N ASP A 22 -0.50 -25.58 13.02
CA ASP A 22 0.49 -26.47 12.42
C ASP A 22 1.92 -26.16 12.88
N PHE A 23 2.25 -24.89 13.11
CA PHE A 23 3.61 -24.43 13.43
C PHE A 23 3.81 -24.08 14.90
N GLU A 24 2.75 -24.02 15.72
CA GLU A 24 2.77 -23.61 17.13
C GLU A 24 3.65 -22.36 17.36
N ALA A 25 4.71 -22.48 18.17
CA ALA A 25 5.65 -21.41 18.50
C ALA A 25 6.57 -20.99 17.34
N GLY A 26 6.60 -21.75 16.24
CA GLY A 26 7.39 -21.47 15.04
C GLY A 26 6.71 -20.54 14.04
N ALA A 27 5.43 -20.21 14.23
CA ALA A 27 4.71 -19.32 13.31
C ALA A 27 5.27 -17.89 13.37
N PRO A 28 5.44 -17.21 12.21
CA PRO A 28 5.84 -15.80 12.19
C PRO A 28 4.87 -14.93 13.01
N ALA A 29 5.40 -13.90 13.67
CA ALA A 29 4.59 -12.99 14.49
C ALA A 29 3.42 -12.35 13.72
N SER A 30 3.58 -12.12 12.41
CA SER A 30 2.50 -11.63 11.55
C SER A 30 1.37 -12.65 11.40
N VAL A 31 1.68 -13.93 11.25
CA VAL A 31 0.68 -15.02 11.17
C VAL A 31 -0.05 -15.14 12.50
N ALA A 32 0.66 -15.11 13.63
CA ALA A 32 0.05 -15.10 14.96
C ALA A 32 -0.88 -13.89 15.18
N ALA A 33 -0.48 -12.70 14.69
CA ALA A 33 -1.32 -11.51 14.76
C ALA A 33 -2.62 -11.67 13.94
N PHE A 34 -2.53 -12.15 12.69
CA PHE A 34 -3.73 -12.44 11.87
C PHE A 34 -4.61 -13.53 12.50
N ALA A 35 -4.01 -14.56 13.10
CA ALA A 35 -4.74 -15.63 13.78
C ALA A 35 -5.52 -15.11 15.00
N SER A 36 -4.98 -14.10 15.70
CA SER A 36 -5.58 -13.52 16.90
C SER A 36 -6.81 -12.65 16.65
N LEU A 37 -7.07 -12.24 15.41
CA LEU A 37 -8.21 -11.40 15.04
C LEU A 37 -9.53 -12.04 15.50
N GLY A 38 -10.45 -11.22 16.00
CA GLY A 38 -11.74 -11.71 16.48
C GLY A 38 -11.62 -12.66 17.66
N ASN A 39 -10.64 -12.44 18.54
CA ASN A 39 -10.32 -13.31 19.68
C ASN A 39 -10.10 -14.77 19.26
N PHE A 40 -9.18 -14.98 18.32
CA PHE A 40 -8.88 -16.31 17.74
C PHE A 40 -10.10 -16.98 17.09
N GLY A 41 -10.99 -16.19 16.49
CA GLY A 41 -12.21 -16.67 15.82
C GLY A 41 -13.42 -16.87 16.73
N ASN A 42 -13.31 -16.60 18.03
CA ASN A 42 -14.47 -16.64 18.96
C ASN A 42 -15.46 -15.49 18.73
N CYS A 43 -15.02 -14.42 18.08
CA CYS A 43 -15.82 -13.24 17.75
C CYS A 43 -15.55 -12.81 16.30
N PRO A 44 -15.99 -13.59 15.29
CA PRO A 44 -15.67 -13.34 13.87
C PRO A 44 -16.13 -11.95 13.40
N GLN A 45 -17.24 -11.44 13.92
CA GLN A 45 -17.75 -10.10 13.63
C GLN A 45 -16.79 -8.97 14.04
N ASN A 46 -15.79 -9.25 14.87
CA ASN A 46 -14.79 -8.29 15.32
C ASN A 46 -13.49 -8.34 14.50
N GLU A 47 -13.30 -9.32 13.62
CA GLU A 47 -12.02 -9.54 12.92
C GLU A 47 -11.57 -8.32 12.10
N GLU A 48 -12.49 -7.69 11.37
CA GLU A 48 -12.20 -6.51 10.56
C GLU A 48 -11.87 -5.27 11.41
N ARG A 49 -12.63 -5.06 12.49
CA ARG A 49 -12.37 -3.99 13.46
C ARG A 49 -10.98 -4.14 14.09
N ASP A 50 -10.64 -5.35 14.49
CA ASP A 50 -9.36 -5.66 15.12
C ASP A 50 -8.21 -5.49 14.11
N LEU A 51 -8.41 -5.90 12.85
CA LEU A 51 -7.48 -5.66 11.75
C LEU A 51 -7.24 -4.16 11.54
N HIS A 52 -8.30 -3.35 11.46
CA HIS A 52 -8.17 -1.90 11.30
C HIS A 52 -7.42 -1.23 12.47
N ARG A 53 -7.68 -1.68 13.71
CA ARG A 53 -6.95 -1.20 14.89
C ARG A 53 -5.46 -1.59 14.83
N TRP A 54 -5.16 -2.78 14.34
CA TRP A 54 -3.77 -3.22 14.20
C TRP A 54 -3.06 -2.45 13.07
N LEU A 55 -3.70 -2.31 11.91
CA LEU A 55 -3.15 -1.58 10.77
C LEU A 55 -2.91 -0.10 11.09
N SER A 56 -3.74 0.54 11.91
CA SER A 56 -3.55 1.94 12.32
C SER A 56 -2.32 2.17 13.20
N GLN A 57 -1.73 1.10 13.76
CA GLN A 57 -0.49 1.15 14.53
C GLN A 57 0.72 0.62 13.75
N LEU A 58 0.49 0.08 12.54
CA LEU A 58 1.54 -0.54 11.74
C LEU A 58 2.59 0.49 11.33
N PHE A 59 3.86 0.16 11.59
CA PHE A 59 5.03 1.00 11.26
C PHE A 59 5.03 2.39 11.91
N SER A 60 4.22 2.62 12.95
CA SER A 60 4.08 3.92 13.61
C SER A 60 3.66 5.05 12.67
N LEU A 61 3.02 4.72 11.54
CA LEU A 61 2.53 5.71 10.58
C LEU A 61 1.28 6.38 11.14
N LYS A 62 1.31 7.70 11.25
CA LYS A 62 0.16 8.52 11.62
C LYS A 62 -0.44 9.15 10.37
N LEU A 63 -1.28 8.41 9.68
CA LEU A 63 -1.96 8.90 8.48
C LEU A 63 -3.27 9.60 8.86
N SER A 64 -3.48 10.78 8.28
CA SER A 64 -4.73 11.53 8.37
C SER A 64 -5.35 11.63 6.97
N THR A 65 -6.65 11.39 6.86
CA THR A 65 -7.38 11.63 5.62
C THR A 65 -7.66 13.12 5.45
N TYR A 66 -7.52 13.60 4.22
CA TYR A 66 -7.92 14.94 3.80
C TYR A 66 -9.24 14.85 3.05
N CYS A 67 -10.16 15.77 3.31
CA CYS A 67 -11.38 15.87 2.52
C CYS A 67 -11.10 16.69 1.26
N VAL A 68 -11.18 16.06 0.11
CA VAL A 68 -11.12 16.74 -1.19
C VAL A 68 -12.56 16.91 -1.68
N GLU A 69 -12.96 18.14 -2.01
CA GLU A 69 -14.23 18.37 -2.69
C GLU A 69 -14.10 17.97 -4.15
N ALA A 70 -14.89 16.97 -4.56
CA ALA A 70 -14.95 16.52 -5.95
C ALA A 70 -16.39 16.60 -6.46
N GLU A 71 -16.53 16.94 -7.74
CA GLU A 71 -17.80 16.86 -8.45
C GLU A 71 -18.01 15.41 -8.92
N VAL A 72 -18.93 14.70 -8.27
CA VAL A 72 -19.25 13.32 -8.59
C VAL A 72 -20.58 13.22 -9.33
N GLN A 73 -20.62 12.39 -10.36
CA GLN A 73 -21.86 12.01 -11.03
C GLN A 73 -22.53 10.89 -10.24
N VAL A 74 -23.75 11.13 -9.74
CA VAL A 74 -24.51 10.10 -9.04
C VAL A 74 -25.19 9.21 -10.08
N PRO A 75 -25.05 7.87 -10.00
CA PRO A 75 -25.71 6.97 -10.93
C PRO A 75 -27.22 7.26 -11.01
N ASN A 76 -27.76 7.29 -12.24
CA ASN A 76 -29.17 7.55 -12.52
C ASN A 76 -29.71 8.94 -12.09
N LYS A 77 -28.84 9.91 -11.80
CA LYS A 77 -29.23 11.31 -11.58
C LYS A 77 -28.56 12.23 -12.59
N THR A 78 -29.33 13.19 -13.11
CA THR A 78 -28.82 14.24 -13.98
C THR A 78 -28.12 15.31 -13.14
N GLY A 79 -26.87 15.62 -13.46
CA GLY A 79 -26.09 16.68 -12.81
C GLY A 79 -24.95 16.18 -11.91
N LEU A 80 -24.00 17.08 -11.66
CA LEU A 80 -22.86 16.84 -10.78
C LEU A 80 -23.20 17.24 -9.35
N ARG A 81 -22.74 16.46 -8.37
CA ARG A 81 -22.87 16.78 -6.94
C ARG A 81 -21.49 16.98 -6.35
N LYS A 82 -21.24 18.13 -5.71
CA LYS A 82 -20.05 18.31 -4.88
C LYS A 82 -20.14 17.41 -3.65
N THR A 83 -19.15 16.55 -3.50
CA THR A 83 -19.04 15.62 -2.38
C THR A 83 -17.64 15.72 -1.80
N ALA A 84 -17.56 15.83 -0.47
CA ALA A 84 -16.30 15.71 0.24
C ALA A 84 -15.88 14.24 0.29
N ILE A 85 -14.79 13.92 -0.38
CA ILE A 85 -14.24 12.56 -0.43
C ILE A 85 -13.03 12.50 0.50
N PRO A 86 -13.03 11.65 1.53
CA PRO A 86 -11.84 11.42 2.34
C PRO A 86 -10.78 10.72 1.47
N PHE A 87 -9.61 11.34 1.37
CA PHE A 87 -8.53 10.90 0.50
C PHE A 87 -7.22 10.93 1.29
N LEU A 88 -6.41 9.90 1.14
CA LEU A 88 -5.01 9.92 1.59
C LEU A 88 -4.20 10.53 0.46
N LEU A 89 -3.49 11.63 0.71
CA LEU A 89 -2.69 12.25 -0.34
C LEU A 89 -1.37 11.48 -0.52
N PRO A 90 -0.91 11.20 -1.76
CA PRO A 90 0.32 10.44 -2.00
C PRO A 90 1.54 11.01 -1.27
N HIS A 91 1.71 12.34 -1.26
CA HIS A 91 2.84 12.98 -0.59
C HIS A 91 2.79 12.85 0.94
N GLU A 92 1.59 12.74 1.54
CA GLU A 92 1.43 12.53 2.98
C GLU A 92 1.84 11.12 3.39
N ILE A 93 1.56 10.12 2.55
CA ILE A 93 2.04 8.75 2.76
C ILE A 93 3.58 8.74 2.73
N LEU A 94 4.18 9.38 1.73
CA LEU A 94 5.63 9.49 1.61
C LEU A 94 6.25 10.27 2.79
N HIS A 95 5.62 11.37 3.20
CA HIS A 95 6.06 12.16 4.35
C HIS A 95 6.02 11.33 5.64
N CYS A 96 4.90 10.65 5.91
CA CYS A 96 4.74 9.79 7.07
C CYS A 96 5.76 8.66 7.09
N LEU A 97 6.02 8.00 5.94
CA LEU A 97 7.06 6.99 5.82
C LEU A 97 8.44 7.56 6.13
N ALA A 98 8.76 8.74 5.60
CA ALA A 98 10.06 9.37 5.78
C ALA A 98 10.34 9.77 7.23
N ILE A 99 9.32 10.20 7.98
CA ILE A 99 9.48 10.62 9.39
C ILE A 99 9.30 9.47 10.39
N ALA A 100 8.65 8.37 10.02
CA ALA A 100 8.38 7.28 10.95
C ALA A 100 9.66 6.56 11.38
N ASN A 101 10.51 6.16 10.43
CA ASN A 101 11.81 5.54 10.67
C ASN A 101 12.62 5.47 9.36
N VAL A 102 13.86 5.95 9.36
CA VAL A 102 14.75 5.92 8.18
C VAL A 102 14.95 4.49 7.61
N CYS A 103 15.07 3.49 8.49
CA CYS A 103 15.21 2.09 8.08
C CYS A 103 13.91 1.56 7.47
N GLN A 104 12.76 1.98 7.99
CA GLN A 104 11.47 1.61 7.41
C GLN A 104 11.27 2.26 6.05
N PHE A 105 11.59 3.54 5.91
CA PHE A 105 11.55 4.23 4.62
C PHE A 105 12.44 3.52 3.60
N ALA A 106 13.71 3.25 3.94
CA ALA A 106 14.60 2.51 3.06
C ALA A 106 14.02 1.15 2.68
N ARG A 107 13.59 0.35 3.65
CA ARG A 107 12.99 -0.97 3.37
C ARG A 107 11.74 -0.89 2.49
N SER A 108 10.84 0.06 2.74
CA SER A 108 9.60 0.24 1.99
C SER A 108 9.79 0.83 0.59
N MET A 109 10.89 1.56 0.37
CA MET A 109 11.10 2.31 -0.88
C MET A 109 12.22 1.74 -1.76
N THR A 110 13.20 1.05 -1.19
CA THR A 110 14.32 0.45 -1.93
C THR A 110 14.38 -1.07 -1.80
N GLY A 111 13.58 -1.68 -0.92
CA GLY A 111 13.63 -3.12 -0.67
C GLY A 111 15.02 -3.56 -0.21
N HIS A 112 15.57 -4.57 -0.88
CA HIS A 112 16.92 -5.08 -0.64
C HIS A 112 17.98 -4.52 -1.62
N ARG A 113 17.61 -3.55 -2.46
CA ARG A 113 18.50 -3.01 -3.50
C ARG A 113 19.62 -2.16 -2.90
N SER A 114 20.83 -2.42 -3.34
CA SER A 114 21.99 -1.58 -3.12
C SER A 114 21.95 -0.31 -3.99
N SER A 115 22.72 0.71 -3.60
CA SER A 115 22.88 1.94 -4.41
C SER A 115 23.32 1.65 -5.84
N ASN A 116 24.18 0.65 -6.06
CA ASN A 116 24.64 0.27 -7.39
C ASN A 116 23.52 -0.34 -8.25
N GLU A 117 22.63 -1.14 -7.66
CA GLU A 117 21.46 -1.69 -8.36
C GLU A 117 20.45 -0.61 -8.72
N ILE A 118 20.24 0.37 -7.84
CA ILE A 118 19.38 1.54 -8.11
C ILE A 118 19.94 2.34 -9.29
N VAL A 119 21.25 2.62 -9.30
CA VAL A 119 21.91 3.31 -10.42
C VAL A 119 21.81 2.48 -11.71
N ALA A 120 21.98 1.16 -11.63
CA ALA A 120 21.87 0.28 -12.79
C ALA A 120 20.45 0.29 -13.39
N PHE A 121 19.41 0.30 -12.54
CA PHE A 121 18.03 0.46 -12.96
C PHE A 121 17.82 1.75 -13.75
N TRP A 122 18.23 2.90 -13.18
CA TRP A 122 18.05 4.17 -13.87
C TRP A 122 18.88 4.29 -15.15
N ARG A 123 20.10 3.74 -15.17
CA ARG A 123 20.91 3.65 -16.39
C ARG A 123 20.24 2.81 -17.47
N HIS A 124 19.49 1.77 -17.09
CA HIS A 124 18.68 1.01 -18.02
C HIS A 124 17.49 1.84 -18.54
N CYS A 125 16.76 2.53 -17.66
CA CYS A 125 15.66 3.43 -18.06
C CYS A 125 16.11 4.51 -19.04
N CYS A 126 17.30 5.11 -18.87
CA CYS A 126 17.82 6.11 -19.82
C CYS A 126 17.97 5.60 -21.26
N LYS A 127 17.97 4.29 -21.49
CA LYS A 127 18.03 3.70 -22.84
C LYS A 127 16.65 3.56 -23.48
N GLN A 128 15.59 3.65 -22.70
CA GLN A 128 14.21 3.50 -23.15
C GLN A 128 13.68 4.84 -23.67
N VAL A 129 12.95 4.82 -24.79
CA VAL A 129 12.50 6.05 -25.47
C VAL A 129 11.57 6.89 -24.61
N GLU A 130 10.81 6.25 -23.73
CA GLU A 130 9.84 6.87 -22.83
C GLU A 130 10.51 7.65 -21.69
N TRP A 131 11.74 7.29 -21.34
CA TRP A 131 12.42 7.78 -20.14
C TRP A 131 13.71 8.55 -20.42
N ARG A 132 14.33 8.37 -21.59
CA ARG A 132 15.65 8.96 -21.92
C ARG A 132 15.72 10.48 -21.73
N ASP A 133 14.60 11.17 -21.95
CA ASP A 133 14.49 12.63 -21.89
C ASP A 133 13.90 13.13 -20.56
N HIS A 134 13.70 12.24 -19.57
CA HIS A 134 13.11 12.59 -18.28
C HIS A 134 14.05 13.53 -17.49
N PRO A 135 13.57 14.68 -16.96
CA PRO A 135 14.42 15.68 -16.31
C PRO A 135 15.28 15.14 -15.18
N ALA A 136 14.70 14.27 -14.33
CA ALA A 136 15.42 13.65 -13.23
C ALA A 136 16.51 12.66 -13.69
N LEU A 137 16.51 12.22 -14.95
CA LEU A 137 17.49 11.31 -15.53
C LEU A 137 18.56 12.05 -16.32
N THR A 138 18.22 13.15 -16.98
CA THR A 138 19.14 13.99 -17.76
C THR A 138 19.92 14.99 -16.91
N ASP A 139 19.41 15.39 -15.73
CA ASP A 139 20.11 16.29 -14.81
C ASP A 139 21.23 15.56 -14.04
N GLU A 140 22.48 15.96 -14.27
CA GLU A 140 23.67 15.42 -13.61
C GLU A 140 23.76 15.79 -12.12
N THR A 141 23.04 16.83 -11.68
CA THR A 141 23.02 17.24 -10.27
C THR A 141 22.14 16.34 -9.40
N VAL A 142 21.29 15.52 -10.02
CA VAL A 142 20.39 14.60 -9.33
C VAL A 142 21.11 13.27 -9.03
N PRO A 143 21.28 12.89 -7.74
CA PRO A 143 21.95 11.65 -7.36
C PRO A 143 21.07 10.43 -7.67
N LYS A 144 21.42 9.67 -8.71
CA LYS A 144 20.59 8.57 -9.22
C LYS A 144 20.42 7.45 -8.19
N GLU A 145 21.40 7.23 -7.31
CA GLU A 145 21.36 6.26 -6.23
C GLU A 145 20.33 6.58 -5.12
N ARG A 146 19.78 7.79 -5.12
CA ARG A 146 18.70 8.22 -4.20
C ARG A 146 17.34 8.40 -4.89
N LEU A 147 17.27 8.15 -6.20
CA LEU A 147 16.01 8.24 -6.95
C LEU A 147 15.18 6.98 -6.73
N ILE A 148 13.93 7.19 -6.33
CA ILE A 148 12.97 6.11 -6.07
C ILE A 148 11.88 6.13 -7.15
N PRO A 149 11.71 5.05 -7.93
CA PRO A 149 10.63 4.93 -8.90
C PRO A 149 9.33 4.63 -8.18
N ILE A 150 8.34 5.50 -8.32
CA ILE A 150 7.02 5.35 -7.72
C ILE A 150 6.03 4.88 -8.78
N ALA A 151 5.30 3.80 -8.48
CA ALA A 151 4.12 3.38 -9.22
C ALA A 151 2.88 3.87 -8.47
N LEU A 152 1.98 4.49 -9.23
CA LEU A 152 0.64 4.86 -8.79
C LEU A 152 -0.36 4.06 -9.62
N HIS A 153 -1.23 3.34 -8.94
CA HIS A 153 -2.29 2.56 -9.56
C HIS A 153 -3.64 3.02 -8.98
N ILE A 154 -4.62 3.21 -9.85
CA ILE A 154 -5.98 3.63 -9.51
C ILE A 154 -6.93 2.74 -10.28
N ASP A 155 -7.91 2.14 -9.59
CA ASP A 155 -8.89 1.24 -10.19
C ASP A 155 -10.24 1.32 -9.47
N GLY A 156 -11.31 0.90 -10.16
CA GLY A 156 -12.62 0.71 -9.58
C GLY A 156 -12.75 -0.69 -8.98
N ALA A 157 -13.14 -0.79 -7.71
CA ALA A 157 -13.35 -2.07 -7.04
C ALA A 157 -14.69 -2.11 -6.32
N GLU A 158 -15.46 -3.17 -6.57
CA GLU A 158 -16.69 -3.45 -5.85
C GLU A 158 -16.38 -4.15 -4.52
N PHE A 159 -16.45 -3.42 -3.41
CA PHE A 159 -16.30 -4.01 -2.06
C PHE A 159 -17.62 -4.50 -1.48
N TYR A 160 -18.73 -3.87 -1.85
CA TYR A 160 -20.08 -4.25 -1.43
C TYR A 160 -20.98 -4.35 -2.65
N SER A 161 -21.98 -5.23 -2.60
CA SER A 161 -22.87 -5.47 -3.73
C SER A 161 -23.47 -4.17 -4.29
N ASN A 162 -23.29 -3.96 -5.59
CA ASN A 162 -23.69 -2.78 -6.35
C ASN A 162 -23.03 -1.47 -5.87
N SER A 163 -21.89 -1.54 -5.20
CA SER A 163 -21.14 -0.38 -4.72
C SER A 163 -19.68 -0.46 -5.16
N GLU A 164 -19.35 0.28 -6.22
CA GLU A 164 -18.00 0.45 -6.73
C GLU A 164 -17.29 1.60 -5.98
N TYR A 165 -16.05 1.36 -5.60
CA TYR A 165 -15.20 2.33 -4.90
C TYR A 165 -13.95 2.56 -5.73
N LEU A 166 -13.50 3.82 -5.76
CA LEU A 166 -12.19 4.12 -6.31
C LEU A 166 -11.12 3.70 -5.30
N VAL A 167 -10.30 2.73 -5.69
CA VAL A 167 -9.14 2.27 -4.93
C VAL A 167 -7.91 2.81 -5.60
N TRP A 168 -6.97 3.29 -4.81
CA TRP A 168 -5.66 3.61 -5.33
C TRP A 168 -4.58 3.04 -4.43
N SER A 169 -3.42 2.80 -5.03
CA SER A 169 -2.23 2.32 -4.34
C SER A 169 -1.01 3.08 -4.84
N ILE A 170 -0.05 3.25 -3.93
CA ILE A 170 1.26 3.80 -4.20
C ILE A 170 2.31 2.81 -3.70
N GLY A 171 3.33 2.58 -4.50
CA GLY A 171 4.43 1.71 -4.12
C GLY A 171 5.71 2.04 -4.88
N SER A 172 6.84 1.59 -4.34
CA SER A 172 8.09 1.62 -5.08
C SER A 172 8.18 0.43 -6.02
N ILE A 173 8.58 0.66 -7.27
CA ILE A 173 8.83 -0.41 -8.25
C ILE A 173 9.93 -1.36 -7.74
N PHE A 174 10.85 -0.87 -6.89
CA PHE A 174 11.90 -1.71 -6.29
C PHE A 174 11.39 -2.78 -5.34
N VAL A 175 10.17 -2.64 -4.83
CA VAL A 175 9.57 -3.57 -3.85
C VAL A 175 8.51 -4.47 -4.49
N SER A 176 7.92 -4.06 -5.61
CA SER A 176 6.78 -4.74 -6.24
C SER A 176 7.16 -5.74 -7.34
N GLY A 177 8.35 -6.32 -7.31
CA GLY A 177 8.89 -7.18 -8.39
C GLY A 177 9.68 -8.40 -7.93
N GLU A 178 9.51 -8.83 -6.67
CA GLU A 178 9.98 -10.12 -6.15
C GLU A 178 8.81 -11.09 -5.96
#